data_AF-A0A6B3D539-F1
#
_entry.id   AF-A0A6B3D539-F1
#
_cell.length_a   1.000
_cell.length_b   1.000
_cell.length_c   1.000
_cell.angle_alpha   90.00
_cell.angle_beta   90.00
_cell.angle_gamma   90.00
#
_symmetry.space_group_name_H-M   'P 1'
#
loop_
_entity.id
_entity.type
_entity.pdbx_description
1 polymer ?
#
loop_
_entity_poly.entity_id
_entity_poly.type
_entity_poly.pdbx_seq_one_letter_code
_entity_poly.pdbx_strand_id
1 'polypeptide(L)'
;MSIRHTTTGRKALAAAALAAVFSLALTGCGDDGGSDEAKQGGENSAKPSEPATPPTEEKGEQQPDTAAGENVDPNAKLAEVRGDGLVMTIHQAKRDSGGFITLQASIKNEGTQSKNTTAWAGTETALLAKNPNSVAGATLVDKVGKKRYYILRDTENRCLCTTGIPPLLAGKTTSVFMQFPAPPETTTEVDFTLPTFATTSVKISG
;
A
#
# COMPACT_ATOMS: atom_id res chain seq x y z
N MET A 1 -6.17 -63.46 -20.73
CA MET A 1 -5.64 -62.20 -20.16
C MET A 1 -6.36 -62.01 -18.82
N SER A 2 -5.82 -62.39 -17.65
CA SER A 2 -4.64 -61.85 -16.93
C SER A 2 -4.63 -60.32 -17.04
N ILE A 3 -4.83 -59.53 -15.99
CA ILE A 3 -4.16 -59.53 -14.67
C ILE A 3 -5.17 -59.13 -13.57
N ARG A 4 -5.13 -59.84 -12.44
CA ARG A 4 -5.77 -59.48 -11.17
C ARG A 4 -4.74 -58.71 -10.32
N HIS A 5 -5.06 -57.50 -9.88
CA HIS A 5 -4.24 -56.81 -8.88
C HIS A 5 -4.78 -57.10 -7.48
N THR A 6 -4.03 -57.92 -6.75
CA THR A 6 -4.23 -58.25 -5.35
C THR A 6 -3.78 -57.10 -4.46
N THR A 7 -4.72 -56.50 -3.73
CA THR A 7 -4.47 -55.65 -2.57
C THR A 7 -4.20 -56.53 -1.35
N THR A 8 -3.01 -56.44 -0.74
CA THR A 8 -2.79 -56.61 0.72
C THR A 8 -1.30 -56.59 1.09
N GLY A 9 -0.98 -55.87 2.17
CA GLY A 9 0.13 -56.24 3.06
C GLY A 9 1.35 -55.31 3.07
N ARG A 10 1.34 -54.31 3.96
CA ARG A 10 2.29 -54.16 5.08
C ARG A 10 2.04 -52.82 5.77
N LYS A 11 1.21 -52.83 6.81
CA LYS A 11 1.15 -51.76 7.81
C LYS A 11 2.38 -51.94 8.71
N ALA A 12 3.38 -51.09 8.52
CA ALA A 12 4.51 -50.99 9.43
C ALA A 12 4.09 -50.14 10.64
N LEU A 13 4.28 -50.71 11.83
CA LEU A 13 4.14 -50.07 13.12
C LEU A 13 5.17 -48.95 13.26
N ALA A 14 4.75 -47.76 13.64
CA ALA A 14 5.59 -46.77 14.28
C ALA A 14 4.72 -45.91 15.21
N ALA A 15 4.65 -46.34 16.47
CA ALA A 15 4.22 -45.49 17.56
C ALA A 15 5.41 -44.62 17.98
N ALA A 16 5.26 -43.31 17.92
CA ALA A 16 6.14 -42.37 18.62
C ALA A 16 5.27 -41.21 19.13
N ALA A 17 4.94 -41.28 20.42
CA ALA A 17 4.32 -40.18 21.14
C ALA A 17 5.40 -39.13 21.46
N LEU A 18 5.21 -37.91 20.97
CA LEU A 18 5.99 -36.75 21.40
C LEU A 18 5.02 -35.77 22.06
N ALA A 19 4.83 -35.93 23.37
CA ALA A 19 4.24 -34.92 24.22
C ALA A 19 5.35 -33.95 24.65
N ALA A 20 5.41 -32.78 24.03
CA ALA A 20 6.19 -31.66 24.53
C ALA A 20 5.26 -30.72 25.31
N VAL A 21 5.25 -30.84 26.63
CA VAL A 21 4.59 -29.90 27.53
C VAL A 21 5.52 -28.70 27.68
N PHE A 22 5.12 -27.54 27.15
CA PHE A 22 5.82 -26.28 27.39
C PHE A 22 5.03 -25.50 28.46
N SER A 23 5.47 -25.63 29.71
CA SER A 23 4.98 -24.82 30.83
C SER A 23 5.82 -23.54 30.92
N LEU A 24 5.30 -22.43 30.40
CA LEU A 24 5.84 -21.09 30.72
C LEU A 24 4.89 -20.43 31.72
N ALA A 25 5.24 -20.55 33.00
CA ALA A 25 4.70 -19.72 34.06
C ALA A 25 5.61 -18.48 34.19
N LEU A 26 5.08 -17.31 33.86
CA LEU A 26 5.60 -16.04 34.37
C LEU A 26 4.53 -15.41 35.23
N THR A 27 4.66 -15.64 36.53
CA THR A 27 4.04 -14.86 37.60
C THR A 27 4.75 -13.51 37.65
N GLY A 28 4.14 -12.48 37.08
CA GLY A 28 4.52 -11.09 37.33
C GLY A 28 3.59 -10.50 38.37
N CYS A 29 3.91 -10.72 39.65
CA CYS A 29 3.33 -10.00 40.78
C CYS A 29 4.21 -8.78 41.04
N GLY A 30 3.61 -7.61 41.06
CA GLY A 30 4.24 -6.34 41.42
C GLY A 30 3.14 -5.42 41.96
N ASP A 31 2.81 -5.66 43.23
CA ASP A 31 2.00 -4.81 44.10
C ASP A 31 2.96 -4.12 45.08
N ASP A 32 2.90 -2.79 45.15
CA ASP A 32 3.18 -1.86 46.26
C ASP A 32 3.18 -0.45 45.63
N GLY A 33 2.53 0.61 46.10
CA GLY A 33 1.97 0.93 47.41
C GLY A 33 2.24 2.43 47.66
N GLY A 34 1.17 3.22 47.88
CA GLY A 34 1.18 4.59 48.44
C GLY A 34 1.78 5.72 47.55
N SER A 35 1.46 7.00 47.71
CA SER A 35 0.48 7.77 48.49
C SER A 35 0.73 9.24 48.13
N ASP A 36 -0.33 10.04 48.24
CA ASP A 36 -0.36 11.48 48.53
C ASP A 36 -0.10 12.54 47.44
N GLU A 37 -1.18 13.30 47.28
CA GLU A 37 -1.30 14.68 46.86
C GLU A 37 -0.30 15.60 47.58
N ALA A 38 0.20 16.60 46.84
CA ALA A 38 0.19 18.02 47.20
C ALA A 38 1.37 18.74 46.54
N LYS A 39 1.05 19.75 45.72
CA LYS A 39 1.64 21.09 45.82
C LYS A 39 0.89 22.06 44.91
N GLN A 40 0.00 22.81 45.55
CA GLN A 40 -0.34 24.18 45.16
C GLN A 40 0.89 25.08 45.29
N GLY A 41 0.90 26.16 44.50
CA GLY A 41 1.37 27.47 44.96
C GLY A 41 2.59 28.00 44.24
N GLY A 42 2.38 29.00 43.37
CA GLY A 42 3.45 29.76 42.75
C GLY A 42 2.94 30.73 41.68
N GLU A 43 2.07 31.66 42.07
CA GLU A 43 1.79 32.87 41.29
C GLU A 43 3.09 33.66 41.04
N ASN A 44 3.26 34.20 39.83
CA ASN A 44 3.68 35.60 39.64
C ASN A 44 3.67 36.04 38.16
N SER A 45 2.97 37.16 37.97
CA SER A 45 3.30 38.27 37.07
C SER A 45 2.93 38.22 35.59
N ALA A 46 2.00 39.13 35.28
CA ALA A 46 1.46 39.52 34.00
C ALA A 46 2.48 40.18 33.04
N LYS A 47 2.27 39.98 31.74
CA LYS A 47 2.32 41.04 30.72
C LYS A 47 1.45 40.65 29.51
N PRO A 48 0.48 41.48 29.07
CA PRO A 48 -0.30 41.24 27.86
C PRO A 48 0.55 41.46 26.61
N SER A 49 0.47 40.56 25.62
CA SER A 49 0.92 40.81 24.25
C SER A 49 -0.29 40.80 23.32
N GLU A 50 -0.34 41.79 22.44
CA GLU A 50 -1.43 42.11 21.51
C GLU A 50 -1.87 40.95 20.60
N PRO A 51 -3.09 41.02 20.03
CA PRO A 51 -3.61 40.01 19.10
C PRO A 51 -2.84 40.07 17.78
N ALA A 52 -2.22 38.95 17.41
CA ALA A 52 -1.72 38.75 16.05
C ALA A 52 -2.92 38.69 15.09
N THR A 53 -2.90 39.59 14.12
CA THR A 53 -3.83 39.66 12.98
C THR A 53 -3.74 38.35 12.18
N PRO A 54 -4.87 37.72 11.78
CA PRO A 54 -4.81 36.55 10.92
C PRO A 54 -4.35 36.97 9.51
N PRO A 55 -3.41 36.25 8.86
CA PRO A 55 -3.19 36.44 7.44
C PRO A 55 -4.38 35.88 6.67
N THR A 56 -4.83 36.73 5.75
CA THR A 56 -5.90 36.58 4.78
C THR A 56 -5.88 35.24 4.07
N GLU A 57 -7.06 34.61 3.98
CA GLU A 57 -7.34 33.46 3.13
C GLU A 57 -7.14 33.84 1.66
N GLU A 58 -6.01 33.43 1.07
CA GLU A 58 -5.91 33.26 -0.38
C GLU A 58 -6.37 31.85 -0.75
N LYS A 59 -7.52 31.83 -1.42
CA LYS A 59 -8.23 30.66 -1.94
C LYS A 59 -7.44 30.03 -3.11
N GLY A 60 -6.36 29.33 -2.79
CA GLY A 60 -5.71 28.39 -3.69
C GLY A 60 -6.37 27.02 -3.56
N GLU A 61 -6.77 26.41 -4.68
CA GLU A 61 -7.25 25.04 -4.71
C GLU A 61 -6.17 24.10 -4.16
N GLN A 62 -6.30 23.69 -2.90
CA GLN A 62 -5.48 22.61 -2.34
C GLN A 62 -5.85 21.32 -3.06
N GLN A 63 -4.99 20.92 -3.99
CA GLN A 63 -4.93 19.54 -4.46
C GLN A 63 -4.69 18.66 -3.22
N PRO A 64 -5.50 17.60 -2.99
CA PRO A 64 -5.30 16.74 -1.83
C PRO A 64 -3.87 16.20 -1.86
N ASP A 65 -3.20 16.31 -0.73
CA ASP A 65 -1.81 15.91 -0.51
C ASP A 65 -1.71 14.38 -0.56
N THR A 66 -1.65 13.85 -1.78
CA THR A 66 -1.49 12.43 -2.04
C THR A 66 -0.01 12.15 -2.25
N ALA A 67 0.72 11.96 -1.14
CA ALA A 67 1.97 11.19 -0.93
C ALA A 67 2.90 10.90 -2.14
N ALA A 68 3.03 11.83 -3.08
CA ALA A 68 3.98 11.74 -4.18
C ALA A 68 5.33 12.22 -3.61
N GLY A 69 6.33 11.34 -3.60
CA GLY A 69 7.64 11.64 -3.02
C GLY A 69 8.31 12.86 -3.66
N GLU A 70 9.11 13.57 -2.87
CA GLU A 70 9.68 14.92 -3.10
C GLU A 70 10.62 15.07 -4.32
N ASN A 71 10.71 14.06 -5.20
CA ASN A 71 11.67 14.00 -6.30
C ASN A 71 11.09 13.45 -7.61
N VAL A 72 9.79 13.65 -7.84
CA VAL A 72 9.14 13.27 -9.10
C VAL A 72 8.89 14.48 -9.97
N ASP A 73 9.41 14.45 -11.19
CA ASP A 73 9.05 15.42 -12.23
C ASP A 73 7.62 15.11 -12.71
N PRO A 74 6.63 15.96 -12.42
CA PRO A 74 5.24 15.73 -12.83
C PRO A 74 5.07 15.81 -14.36
N ASN A 75 6.05 16.37 -15.09
CA ASN A 75 6.03 16.44 -16.55
C ASN A 75 6.64 15.20 -17.21
N ALA A 76 7.36 14.37 -16.46
CA ALA A 76 7.85 13.10 -16.96
C ALA A 76 6.65 12.21 -17.31
N LYS A 77 6.67 11.63 -18.52
CA LYS A 77 5.62 10.74 -19.02
C LYS A 77 6.24 9.45 -19.52
N LEU A 78 6.41 8.50 -18.61
CA LEU A 78 6.97 7.18 -18.94
C LEU A 78 5.95 6.32 -19.69
N ALA A 79 4.69 6.40 -19.28
CA ALA A 79 3.58 5.73 -19.93
C ALA A 79 2.27 6.45 -19.64
N GLU A 80 1.29 6.24 -20.50
CA GLU A 80 -0.10 6.66 -20.29
C GLU A 80 -1.01 5.47 -20.56
N VAL A 81 -2.04 5.33 -19.74
CA VAL A 81 -3.01 4.25 -19.88
C VAL A 81 -4.41 4.76 -19.56
N ARG A 82 -5.39 4.26 -20.31
CA ARG A 82 -6.80 4.68 -20.20
C ARG A 82 -7.67 3.54 -19.68
N GLY A 83 -8.77 3.91 -19.03
CA GLY A 83 -9.74 2.96 -18.50
C GLY A 83 -10.97 3.67 -17.96
N ASP A 84 -12.17 3.26 -18.38
CA ASP A 84 -13.44 3.77 -17.85
C ASP A 84 -13.58 5.31 -17.79
N GLY A 85 -13.09 6.02 -18.82
CA GLY A 85 -13.11 7.50 -18.86
C GLY A 85 -12.05 8.18 -17.98
N LEU A 86 -11.12 7.40 -17.43
CA LEU A 86 -9.97 7.86 -16.68
C LEU A 86 -8.70 7.74 -17.52
N VAL A 87 -7.76 8.65 -17.28
CA VAL A 87 -6.41 8.61 -17.83
C VAL A 87 -5.43 8.57 -16.68
N MET A 88 -4.59 7.55 -16.64
CA MET A 88 -3.47 7.46 -15.72
C MET A 88 -2.17 7.74 -16.46
N THR A 89 -1.37 8.66 -15.93
CA THR A 89 -0.04 9.00 -16.42
C THR A 89 1.00 8.52 -15.42
N ILE A 90 1.91 7.66 -15.84
CA ILE A 90 3.01 7.16 -15.01
C ILE A 90 4.20 8.08 -15.21
N HIS A 91 4.63 8.72 -14.12
CA HIS A 91 5.70 9.71 -14.12
C HIS A 91 7.06 9.10 -13.77
N GLN A 92 7.04 8.09 -12.90
CA GLN A 92 8.25 7.44 -12.43
C GLN A 92 8.00 5.97 -12.13
N ALA A 93 8.96 5.12 -12.46
CA ALA A 93 9.12 3.78 -11.92
C ALA A 93 10.60 3.61 -11.58
N LYS A 94 10.92 3.73 -10.29
CA LYS A 94 12.31 3.80 -9.82
C LYS A 94 12.59 2.68 -8.83
N ARG A 95 13.63 1.90 -9.11
CA ARG A 95 14.23 0.95 -8.19
C ARG A 95 15.04 1.70 -7.13
N ASP A 96 14.95 1.25 -5.89
CA ASP A 96 15.76 1.74 -4.78
C ASP A 96 16.71 0.66 -4.25
N SER A 97 17.71 1.10 -3.49
CA SER A 97 18.71 0.23 -2.86
C SER A 97 18.15 -0.68 -1.76
N GLY A 98 16.89 -0.47 -1.36
CA GLY A 98 16.16 -1.32 -0.42
C GLY A 98 15.58 -2.57 -1.06
N GLY A 99 15.68 -2.72 -2.39
CA GLY A 99 15.14 -3.87 -3.12
C GLY A 99 13.67 -3.70 -3.49
N PHE A 100 13.22 -2.45 -3.65
CA PHE A 100 11.85 -2.14 -4.06
C PHE A 100 11.83 -1.30 -5.33
N ILE A 101 10.68 -1.31 -6.00
CA ILE A 101 10.35 -0.31 -7.03
C ILE A 101 9.20 0.54 -6.51
N THR A 102 9.40 1.84 -6.57
CA THR A 102 8.33 2.82 -6.32
C THR A 102 7.86 3.38 -7.66
N LEU A 103 6.57 3.21 -7.93
CA LEU A 103 5.90 3.79 -9.09
C LEU A 103 5.05 4.99 -8.63
N GLN A 104 5.19 6.11 -9.32
CA GLN A 104 4.37 7.31 -9.10
C GLN A 104 3.61 7.70 -10.36
N ALA A 105 2.33 8.01 -10.18
CA ALA A 105 1.41 8.31 -11.26
C ALA A 105 0.39 9.38 -10.85
N SER A 106 -0.26 9.96 -11.85
CA SER A 106 -1.48 10.75 -11.67
C SER A 106 -2.64 10.09 -12.40
N ILE A 107 -3.83 10.13 -11.81
CA ILE A 107 -5.07 9.64 -12.41
C ILE A 107 -6.02 10.82 -12.55
N LYS A 108 -6.43 11.11 -13.78
CA LYS A 108 -7.37 12.17 -14.14
C LYS A 108 -8.69 11.56 -14.60
N ASN A 109 -9.81 12.10 -14.12
CA ASN A 109 -11.12 11.78 -14.66
C ASN A 109 -11.46 12.73 -15.81
N GLU A 110 -11.43 12.21 -17.05
CA GLU A 110 -11.79 12.97 -18.25
C GLU A 110 -13.25 12.75 -18.67
N GLY A 111 -14.01 11.97 -17.90
CA GLY A 111 -15.44 11.76 -18.08
C GLY A 111 -16.29 12.91 -17.53
N THR A 112 -17.60 12.74 -17.64
CA THR A 112 -18.62 13.72 -17.22
C THR A 112 -19.29 13.37 -15.88
N GLN A 113 -18.92 12.25 -15.27
CA GLN A 113 -19.50 11.73 -14.03
C GLN A 113 -18.39 11.46 -13.00
N SER A 114 -18.75 11.46 -11.72
CA SER A 114 -17.84 11.00 -10.67
C SER A 114 -17.53 9.51 -10.84
N LYS A 115 -16.28 9.11 -10.56
CA LYS A 115 -15.81 7.73 -10.65
C LYS A 115 -15.39 7.21 -9.29
N ASN A 116 -15.93 6.05 -8.93
CA ASN A 116 -15.56 5.38 -7.69
C ASN A 116 -14.18 4.71 -7.85
N THR A 117 -13.36 4.78 -6.81
CA THR A 117 -11.97 4.28 -6.77
C THR A 117 -11.85 2.88 -6.14
N THR A 118 -12.94 2.37 -5.53
CA THR A 118 -12.99 1.03 -4.88
C THR A 118 -12.46 -0.09 -5.77
N ALA A 119 -12.79 -0.09 -7.06
CA ALA A 119 -12.43 -1.16 -7.97
C ALA A 119 -10.90 -1.31 -8.15
N TRP A 120 -10.13 -0.23 -7.97
CA TRP A 120 -8.67 -0.23 -8.13
C TRP A 120 -7.95 -1.04 -7.06
N ALA A 121 -8.60 -1.27 -5.91
CA ALA A 121 -8.06 -2.14 -4.86
C ALA A 121 -8.09 -3.62 -5.26
N GLY A 122 -8.78 -3.99 -6.35
CA GLY A 122 -8.91 -5.38 -6.81
C GLY A 122 -10.05 -6.13 -6.13
N THR A 123 -10.02 -7.46 -6.19
CA THR A 123 -11.13 -8.33 -5.73
C THR A 123 -10.74 -9.26 -4.58
N GLU A 124 -9.50 -9.17 -4.09
CA GLU A 124 -9.03 -10.02 -3.00
C GLU A 124 -9.63 -9.53 -1.67
N THR A 125 -10.37 -10.40 -0.98
CA THR A 125 -11.14 -10.05 0.22
C THR A 125 -10.27 -9.49 1.34
N ALA A 126 -9.12 -10.12 1.64
CA ALA A 126 -8.25 -9.68 2.72
C ALA A 126 -7.62 -8.30 2.45
N LEU A 127 -7.24 -8.04 1.20
CA LEU A 127 -6.74 -6.74 0.75
C LEU A 127 -7.83 -5.66 0.83
N LEU A 128 -9.04 -5.95 0.33
CA LEU A 128 -10.16 -5.01 0.33
C LEU A 128 -10.59 -4.62 1.74
N ALA A 129 -10.56 -5.55 2.69
CA ALA A 129 -10.93 -5.29 4.08
C ALA A 129 -10.03 -4.23 4.76
N LYS A 130 -8.81 -4.05 4.27
CA LYS A 130 -7.80 -3.17 4.88
C LYS A 130 -7.44 -1.96 4.02
N ASN A 131 -7.69 -2.02 2.72
CA ASN A 131 -7.33 -0.98 1.77
C ASN A 131 -8.51 -0.60 0.86
N PRO A 132 -9.68 -0.25 1.43
CA PRO A 132 -10.78 0.25 0.62
C PRO A 132 -10.32 1.53 -0.09
N ASN A 133 -10.78 1.74 -1.33
CA ASN A 133 -10.48 2.95 -2.11
C ASN A 133 -8.97 3.21 -2.25
N SER A 134 -8.24 2.21 -2.75
CA SER A 134 -6.79 2.27 -2.90
C SER A 134 -6.37 1.79 -4.27
N VAL A 135 -5.10 1.95 -4.60
CA VAL A 135 -4.49 1.35 -5.79
C VAL A 135 -3.88 -0.03 -5.51
N ALA A 136 -4.27 -0.70 -4.42
CA ALA A 136 -3.66 -1.93 -3.94
C ALA A 136 -3.78 -3.13 -4.92
N GLY A 137 -4.70 -3.07 -5.88
CA GLY A 137 -4.88 -4.09 -6.91
C GLY A 137 -3.86 -4.00 -8.05
N ALA A 138 -2.93 -3.04 -8.03
CA ALA A 138 -1.94 -2.91 -9.07
C ALA A 138 -0.94 -4.07 -9.08
N THR A 139 -0.45 -4.42 -10.26
CA THR A 139 0.58 -5.46 -10.44
C THR A 139 1.60 -5.05 -11.49
N LEU A 140 2.81 -5.61 -11.36
CA LEU A 140 3.86 -5.57 -12.37
C LEU A 140 4.10 -6.98 -12.89
N VAL A 141 4.26 -7.14 -14.20
CA VAL A 141 4.64 -8.42 -14.81
C VAL A 141 5.97 -8.28 -15.52
N ASP A 142 6.98 -9.00 -15.01
CA ASP A 142 8.23 -9.24 -15.71
C ASP A 142 8.04 -10.45 -16.63
N LYS A 143 7.94 -10.16 -17.94
CA LYS A 143 7.80 -11.20 -18.96
C LYS A 143 9.07 -12.06 -19.11
N VAL A 144 10.25 -11.49 -18.86
CA VAL A 144 11.54 -12.16 -19.02
C VAL A 144 11.76 -13.14 -17.86
N GLY A 145 11.59 -12.67 -16.63
CA GLY A 145 11.65 -13.50 -15.43
C GLY A 145 10.40 -14.34 -15.19
N LYS A 146 9.33 -14.14 -15.97
CA LYS A 146 8.03 -14.85 -15.90
C LYS A 146 7.39 -14.73 -14.51
N LYS A 147 7.49 -13.55 -13.91
CA LYS A 147 6.98 -13.28 -12.57
C LYS A 147 5.98 -12.13 -12.59
N ARG A 148 4.94 -12.29 -11.78
CA ARG A 148 4.02 -11.21 -11.42
C ARG A 148 4.34 -10.75 -10.00
N TYR A 149 4.48 -9.45 -9.83
CA TYR A 149 4.73 -8.78 -8.57
C TYR A 149 3.47 -8.02 -8.16
N TYR A 150 3.11 -8.15 -6.89
CA TYR A 150 2.00 -7.44 -6.27
C TYR A 150 2.56 -6.34 -5.37
N ILE A 151 1.73 -5.35 -5.04
CA ILE A 151 2.10 -4.29 -4.10
C ILE A 151 2.52 -4.90 -2.75
N LEU A 152 3.54 -4.32 -2.14
CA LEU A 152 4.01 -4.67 -0.80
C LEU A 152 2.92 -4.47 0.24
N ARG A 153 2.88 -5.35 1.23
CA ARG A 153 1.93 -5.29 2.34
C ARG A 153 2.61 -5.56 3.65
N ASP A 154 2.08 -4.99 4.72
CA ASP A 154 2.46 -5.38 6.07
C ASP A 154 1.74 -6.68 6.52
N THR A 155 2.04 -7.11 7.74
CA THR A 155 1.45 -8.31 8.36
C THR A 155 -0.05 -8.20 8.62
N GLU A 156 -0.61 -7.00 8.50
CA GLU A 156 -2.04 -6.72 8.69
C GLU A 156 -2.76 -6.47 7.35
N ASN A 157 -2.11 -6.80 6.22
CA ASN A 157 -2.58 -6.61 4.85
C ASN A 157 -2.74 -5.15 4.40
N ARG A 158 -2.20 -4.15 5.11
CA ARG A 158 -2.19 -2.78 4.58
C ARG A 158 -1.15 -2.67 3.47
N CYS A 159 -1.55 -2.09 2.34
CA CYS A 159 -0.67 -1.89 1.21
C CYS A 159 0.33 -0.77 1.50
N LEU A 160 1.50 -0.85 0.89
CA LEU A 160 2.42 0.28 0.78
C LEU A 160 2.12 1.03 -0.52
N CYS A 161 0.97 1.70 -0.51
CA CYS A 161 0.41 2.40 -1.66
C CYS A 161 -0.53 3.52 -1.21
N THR A 162 -0.97 4.37 -2.12
CA THR A 162 -1.99 5.38 -1.81
C THR A 162 -3.34 4.71 -1.50
N THR A 163 -3.92 5.07 -0.35
CA THR A 163 -5.21 4.57 0.16
C THR A 163 -6.14 5.74 0.48
N GLY A 164 -7.41 5.44 0.80
CA GLY A 164 -8.38 6.47 1.18
C GLY A 164 -8.72 7.45 0.06
N ILE A 165 -8.55 7.03 -1.19
CA ILE A 165 -8.75 7.88 -2.36
C ILE A 165 -10.25 8.16 -2.51
N PRO A 166 -10.74 9.39 -2.34
CA PRO A 166 -12.16 9.68 -2.47
C PRO A 166 -12.63 9.44 -3.92
N PRO A 167 -13.95 9.30 -4.16
CA PRO A 167 -14.48 9.28 -5.52
C PRO A 167 -13.96 10.45 -6.35
N LEU A 168 -13.42 10.16 -7.53
CA LEU A 168 -12.76 11.16 -8.37
C LEU A 168 -13.82 11.88 -9.21
N LEU A 169 -14.07 13.15 -8.89
CA LEU A 169 -15.01 13.99 -9.62
C LEU A 169 -14.56 14.23 -11.08
N ALA A 170 -15.51 14.53 -11.96
CA ALA A 170 -15.23 14.89 -13.35
C ALA A 170 -14.23 16.06 -13.44
N GLY A 171 -13.21 15.92 -14.31
CA GLY A 171 -12.15 16.90 -14.51
C GLY A 171 -11.09 16.96 -13.39
N LYS A 172 -11.25 16.22 -12.29
CA LYS A 172 -10.28 16.22 -11.19
C LYS A 172 -9.20 15.15 -11.38
N THR A 173 -8.05 15.42 -10.76
CA THR A 173 -6.85 14.58 -10.77
C THR A 173 -6.46 14.21 -9.35
N THR A 174 -5.93 13.01 -9.16
CA THR A 174 -5.30 12.56 -7.92
C THR A 174 -3.94 11.96 -8.22
N SER A 175 -2.94 12.23 -7.39
CA SER A 175 -1.63 11.56 -7.49
C SER A 175 -1.66 10.28 -6.66
N VAL A 176 -0.92 9.27 -7.10
CA VAL A 176 -0.84 7.98 -6.42
C VAL A 176 0.58 7.45 -6.47
N PHE A 177 0.96 6.71 -5.44
CA PHE A 177 2.17 5.91 -5.40
C PHE A 177 1.84 4.45 -5.13
N MET A 178 2.67 3.55 -5.64
CA MET A 178 2.57 2.10 -5.46
C MET A 178 3.97 1.53 -5.32
N GLN A 179 4.24 0.79 -4.24
CA GLN A 179 5.52 0.14 -4.03
C GLN A 179 5.45 -1.37 -4.19
N PHE A 180 6.40 -1.92 -4.93
CA PHE A 180 6.51 -3.33 -5.28
C PHE A 180 7.88 -3.87 -4.84
N PRO A 181 8.01 -5.18 -4.58
CA PRO A 181 9.33 -5.81 -4.58
C PRO A 181 10.00 -5.62 -5.95
N ALA A 182 11.30 -5.33 -5.95
CA ALA A 182 12.04 -5.11 -7.18
C ALA A 182 12.21 -6.43 -7.96
N PRO A 183 11.90 -6.45 -9.27
CA PRO A 183 12.41 -7.47 -10.18
C PRO A 183 13.95 -7.44 -10.24
N PRO A 184 14.60 -8.52 -10.71
CA PRO A 184 16.05 -8.58 -10.88
C PRO A 184 16.60 -7.37 -11.66
N GLU A 185 17.85 -6.98 -11.39
CA GLU A 185 18.51 -5.83 -12.05
C GLU A 185 18.53 -5.93 -13.59
N THR A 186 18.49 -7.15 -14.12
CA THR A 186 18.41 -7.39 -15.57
C THR A 186 17.05 -7.04 -16.18
N THR A 187 16.03 -6.81 -15.34
CA THR A 187 14.68 -6.42 -15.77
C THR A 187 14.58 -4.91 -15.81
N THR A 188 14.56 -4.36 -17.03
CA THR A 188 14.49 -2.92 -17.31
C THR A 188 13.11 -2.46 -17.76
N GLU A 189 12.19 -3.40 -18.00
CA GLU A 189 10.81 -3.13 -18.42
C GLU A 189 9.86 -4.14 -17.81
N VAL A 190 8.69 -3.67 -17.39
CA VAL A 190 7.61 -4.49 -16.85
C VAL A 190 6.27 -4.03 -17.41
N ASP A 191 5.31 -4.95 -17.51
CA ASP A 191 3.93 -4.57 -17.79
C ASP A 191 3.24 -4.17 -16.49
N PHE A 192 2.72 -2.94 -16.44
CA PHE A 192 1.91 -2.44 -15.36
C PHE A 192 0.42 -2.68 -15.63
N THR A 193 -0.30 -3.09 -14.58
CA THR A 193 -1.76 -3.18 -14.58
C THR A 193 -2.34 -2.53 -13.33
N LEU A 194 -3.45 -1.82 -13.49
CA LEU A 194 -4.36 -1.43 -12.41
C LEU A 194 -5.77 -1.86 -12.82
N PRO A 195 -6.61 -2.41 -11.92
CA PRO A 195 -7.99 -2.75 -12.27
C PRO A 195 -8.70 -1.56 -12.90
N THR A 196 -9.62 -1.84 -13.84
CA THR A 196 -10.34 -0.87 -14.69
C THR A 196 -9.52 -0.15 -15.75
N PHE A 197 -8.18 -0.25 -15.75
CA PHE A 197 -7.32 0.29 -16.80
C PHE A 197 -6.84 -0.81 -17.74
N ALA A 198 -6.44 -0.42 -18.96
CA ALA A 198 -5.66 -1.28 -19.83
C ALA A 198 -4.29 -1.62 -19.21
N THR A 199 -3.56 -2.54 -19.83
CA THR A 199 -2.15 -2.83 -19.48
C THR A 199 -1.23 -1.93 -20.28
N THR A 200 -0.11 -1.50 -19.68
CA THR A 200 0.92 -0.71 -20.38
C THR A 200 2.32 -1.13 -19.94
N SER A 201 3.31 -1.04 -20.83
CA SER A 201 4.70 -1.35 -20.49
C SER A 201 5.40 -0.11 -19.93
N VAL A 202 6.18 -0.30 -18.87
CA VAL A 202 6.84 0.76 -18.12
C VAL A 202 8.31 0.43 -17.97
N LYS A 203 9.17 1.37 -18.35
CA LYS A 203 10.61 1.26 -18.12
C LYS A 203 10.95 1.56 -16.67
N ILE A 204 11.80 0.73 -16.09
CA ILE A 204 12.34 0.89 -14.75
C ILE A 204 13.66 1.63 -14.85
N SER A 205 13.86 2.60 -13.98
CA SER A 205 15.15 3.26 -13.75
C SER A 205 15.67 2.93 -12.36
N GLY A 206 16.97 3.12 -12.13
CA GLY A 206 17.61 2.77 -10.85
C GLY A 206 18.25 1.40 -10.91
#